data_AF-A0A5E3WTC3-F1
#
_entry.id   AF-A0A5E3WTC3-F1
#
_cell.length_a   1.000
_cell.length_b   1.000
_cell.length_c   1.000
_cell.angle_alpha   90.00
_cell.angle_beta   90.00
_cell.angle_gamma   90.00
#
_symmetry.space_group_name_H-M   'P 1'
#
loop_
_entity.id
_entity.type
_entity.pdbx_description
1 polymer ?
#
loop_
_entity_poly.entity_id
_entity_poly.type
_entity_poly.pdbx_seq_one_letter_code
_entity_poly.pdbx_strand_id
1 'polypeptide(L)'
;MPGLRASHASGAHSPVRFAYPHNMTDSDDPHAPPQHLAAYARVRGLRSPGREWVKTRHTCRRNAQHHPSSRPSTRQRYPHPSVMSSPIFPRKIPYVRLGQSGLKVSRIILGCMSYGSSEWMNWVLDEEEGIKHIKAAYDAGIQTFDTANVYSAGLSEVVLGKAIKQHNLPRDEIVVMTKVYALVTRTPGETSRFQNPNWKEDENGYVNQHGLSRKHIFESVKHSLERLQLDYIDLLQCHRFDYDTPIAETMQALHDVVKAGYVRYIGMSSCYAWQFCAMQSYAIQHGLTPFISMQNHYSLIYREEEREMMGALKHYGVGSIPWSPLARGLLTRPVDKKSDSSRDTSDPGVVRFTKAYLGGGGEETIKRVEELAKKKNCTMAQLSLAWMLHKDIVSAPIIGTTSLEKLTDLLGALEIKLDVDEMKYLEELYEPKPLLGVM
;
A
#
# COMPACT_ATOMS: atom_id res chain seq x y z
N MET A 1 12.34 49.20 -52.56
CA MET A 1 13.52 49.50 -53.40
C MET A 1 14.58 50.15 -52.52
N PRO A 2 15.86 49.78 -52.60
CA PRO A 2 16.50 48.46 -52.81
C PRO A 2 17.60 48.23 -51.74
N GLY A 3 18.42 47.17 -51.62
CA GLY A 3 18.73 45.96 -52.38
C GLY A 3 19.86 45.24 -51.62
N LEU A 4 19.78 43.90 -51.47
CA LEU A 4 20.64 42.92 -52.15
C LEU A 4 22.16 43.02 -51.90
N ARG A 5 22.74 41.97 -51.27
CA ARG A 5 23.74 41.11 -51.92
C ARG A 5 23.95 39.78 -51.19
N ALA A 6 24.13 38.74 -51.99
CA ALA A 6 24.36 37.35 -51.64
C ALA A 6 25.82 36.95 -51.95
N SER A 7 26.30 35.86 -51.32
CA SER A 7 27.29 34.91 -51.86
C SER A 7 27.36 33.71 -50.88
N HIS A 8 26.88 32.51 -51.26
CA HIS A 8 27.66 31.34 -51.74
C HIS A 8 28.66 30.78 -50.71
N ALA A 9 28.89 29.49 -50.51
CA ALA A 9 28.32 28.17 -50.83
C ALA A 9 29.30 27.13 -50.23
N SER A 10 28.91 25.85 -50.16
CA SER A 10 29.71 24.65 -49.82
C SER A 10 29.90 24.37 -48.31
N GLY A 11 29.76 23.14 -47.81
CA GLY A 11 29.50 21.86 -48.46
C GLY A 11 29.36 20.71 -47.46
N ALA A 12 28.83 19.62 -47.99
CA ALA A 12 29.02 18.21 -47.66
C ALA A 12 28.45 17.62 -46.35
N HIS A 13 27.49 16.71 -46.59
CA HIS A 13 26.99 15.66 -45.71
C HIS A 13 27.98 14.49 -45.51
N SER A 14 27.76 13.77 -44.40
CA SER A 14 27.91 12.31 -44.16
C SER A 14 28.98 11.92 -43.12
N PRO A 15 28.96 10.68 -42.57
CA PRO A 15 28.44 10.43 -41.22
C PRO A 15 29.49 9.74 -40.33
N VAL A 16 29.34 9.83 -39.00
CA VAL A 16 30.23 9.10 -38.08
C VAL A 16 29.69 7.68 -37.89
N ARG A 17 30.41 6.71 -38.46
CA ARG A 17 30.22 5.27 -38.25
C ARG A 17 30.87 4.83 -36.93
N PHE A 18 30.18 3.91 -36.26
CA PHE A 18 30.69 3.07 -35.17
C PHE A 18 31.87 2.20 -35.65
N ALA A 19 32.91 2.12 -34.83
CA ALA A 19 34.02 1.18 -35.00
C ALA A 19 33.89 0.03 -33.98
N TYR A 20 33.73 -1.19 -34.50
CA TYR A 20 34.07 -2.44 -33.82
C TYR A 20 35.44 -2.90 -34.31
N PRO A 21 36.29 -3.52 -33.47
CA PRO A 21 37.39 -4.35 -33.96
C PRO A 21 36.98 -5.82 -34.06
N HIS A 22 37.23 -6.42 -35.23
CA HIS A 22 37.28 -7.86 -35.48
C HIS A 22 38.75 -8.32 -35.65
N ASN A 23 39.09 -9.49 -35.10
CA ASN A 23 39.65 -10.66 -35.81
C ASN A 23 40.04 -11.74 -34.76
N MET A 24 39.34 -12.87 -34.69
CA MET A 24 39.50 -14.12 -35.47
C MET A 24 40.69 -14.97 -35.02
N THR A 25 40.42 -16.17 -34.51
CA THR A 25 40.87 -17.43 -35.13
C THR A 25 39.90 -18.57 -34.75
N ASP A 26 39.56 -19.36 -35.76
CA ASP A 26 38.66 -20.52 -35.77
C ASP A 26 39.26 -21.77 -35.11
N SER A 27 38.40 -22.59 -34.51
CA SER A 27 38.42 -24.06 -34.70
C SER A 27 37.13 -24.70 -34.17
N ASP A 28 36.47 -25.44 -35.05
CA ASP A 28 35.20 -26.17 -34.90
C ASP A 28 35.19 -27.26 -33.80
N ASP A 29 34.06 -27.40 -33.09
CA ASP A 29 33.36 -28.67 -32.78
C ASP A 29 32.00 -28.38 -32.08
N PRO A 30 30.84 -28.74 -32.68
CA PRO A 30 29.54 -28.54 -32.07
C PRO A 30 28.93 -29.81 -31.43
N HIS A 31 29.67 -30.71 -30.76
CA HIS A 31 29.04 -31.71 -29.88
C HIS A 31 29.95 -32.23 -28.73
N ALA A 32 29.91 -31.58 -27.55
CA ALA A 32 30.31 -32.22 -26.27
C ALA A 32 29.74 -31.49 -25.03
N PRO A 33 29.19 -32.18 -24.01
CA PRO A 33 28.66 -31.56 -22.80
C PRO A 33 29.71 -31.52 -21.67
N PRO A 34 29.75 -30.48 -20.81
CA PRO A 34 30.48 -30.57 -19.55
C PRO A 34 29.58 -31.13 -18.45
N GLN A 35 29.85 -32.38 -18.07
CA GLN A 35 29.53 -32.93 -16.76
C GLN A 35 30.63 -32.54 -15.75
N HIS A 36 30.27 -32.63 -14.46
CA HIS A 36 31.06 -32.46 -13.22
C HIS A 36 31.21 -31.04 -12.66
N LEU A 37 31.09 -30.76 -11.36
CA LEU A 37 30.72 -31.49 -10.12
C LEU A 37 30.49 -30.36 -9.09
N ALA A 38 29.30 -30.19 -8.51
CA ALA A 38 28.93 -30.73 -7.21
C ALA A 38 30.10 -30.96 -6.23
N ALA A 39 30.42 -29.95 -5.40
CA ALA A 39 30.96 -30.16 -4.04
C ALA A 39 30.96 -28.83 -3.26
N TYR A 40 30.11 -28.69 -2.24
CA TYR A 40 30.48 -28.25 -0.88
C TYR A 40 29.24 -28.30 0.03
N ALA A 41 28.86 -29.52 0.40
CA ALA A 41 28.08 -29.78 1.61
C ALA A 41 29.01 -30.54 2.57
N ARG A 42 29.62 -29.84 3.52
CA ARG A 42 30.23 -30.41 4.73
C ARG A 42 30.66 -29.28 5.68
N VAL A 43 29.84 -29.06 6.72
CA VAL A 43 30.39 -28.76 8.05
C VAL A 43 29.85 -29.82 8.98
N ARG A 44 30.79 -30.61 9.51
CA ARG A 44 30.57 -31.70 10.45
C ARG A 44 30.16 -31.16 11.81
N GLY A 45 29.38 -31.99 12.50
CA GLY A 45 28.92 -31.75 13.85
C GLY A 45 30.01 -31.52 14.88
N LEU A 46 29.67 -30.69 15.85
CA LEU A 46 30.31 -30.64 17.15
C LEU A 46 29.31 -31.20 18.16
N ARG A 47 29.76 -32.23 18.87
CA ARG A 47 29.05 -32.92 19.94
C ARG A 47 28.83 -31.97 21.12
N SER A 48 27.61 -32.01 21.65
CA SER A 48 27.21 -31.44 22.93
C SER A 48 28.00 -32.05 24.09
N PRO A 49 28.47 -31.26 25.07
CA PRO A 49 28.69 -31.74 26.42
C PRO A 49 27.40 -31.55 27.22
N GLY A 50 26.93 -32.65 27.83
CA GLY A 50 25.76 -32.66 28.70
C GLY A 50 25.88 -31.67 29.86
N ARG A 51 24.77 -31.02 30.19
CA ARG A 51 24.57 -30.38 31.49
C ARG A 51 23.39 -31.04 32.17
N GLU A 52 23.71 -31.69 33.28
CA GLU A 52 22.75 -32.19 34.26
C GLU A 52 21.86 -31.06 34.77
N TRP A 53 20.56 -31.32 34.79
CA TRP A 53 19.59 -30.51 35.48
C TRP A 53 19.59 -30.87 36.96
N VAL A 54 20.33 -30.09 37.76
CA VAL A 54 20.22 -30.13 39.22
C VAL A 54 18.86 -29.58 39.63
N LYS A 55 18.01 -30.46 40.19
CA LYS A 55 16.76 -30.10 40.87
C LYS A 55 17.07 -29.47 42.23
N THR A 56 17.16 -28.15 42.30
CA THR A 56 17.07 -27.44 43.59
C THR A 56 15.61 -27.23 43.97
N ARG A 57 15.13 -28.08 44.90
CA ARG A 57 13.93 -27.83 45.69
C ARG A 57 14.22 -26.63 46.59
N HIS A 58 13.44 -25.56 46.49
CA HIS A 58 13.35 -24.55 47.53
C HIS A 58 11.97 -24.67 48.18
N THR A 59 11.98 -25.31 49.35
CA THR A 59 10.91 -25.24 50.33
C THR A 59 10.96 -23.88 51.01
N CYS A 60 9.96 -23.03 50.82
CA CYS A 60 9.72 -21.93 51.73
C CYS A 60 8.40 -22.16 52.47
N ARG A 61 8.53 -22.29 53.79
CA ARG A 61 7.50 -22.61 54.76
C ARG A 61 6.47 -21.49 54.85
N ARG A 62 5.22 -21.90 55.04
CA ARG A 62 4.15 -21.11 55.64
C ARG A 62 4.61 -20.55 56.98
N ASN A 63 4.37 -19.26 57.22
CA ASN A 63 4.11 -18.77 58.57
C ASN A 63 2.91 -17.83 58.51
N ALA A 64 1.79 -18.34 59.03
CA ALA A 64 0.63 -17.56 59.39
C ALA A 64 0.88 -16.95 60.76
N GLN A 65 0.65 -15.65 60.90
CA GLN A 65 0.38 -15.04 62.19
C GLN A 65 -0.90 -14.21 62.07
N HIS A 66 -1.93 -14.68 62.75
CA HIS A 66 -3.16 -13.96 63.05
C HIS A 66 -2.91 -13.01 64.21
N HIS A 67 -3.39 -11.77 64.11
CA HIS A 67 -4.01 -11.08 65.23
C HIS A 67 -5.20 -10.23 64.73
N PRO A 68 -6.31 -10.16 65.49
CA PRO A 68 -7.56 -9.59 65.02
C PRO A 68 -7.72 -8.13 65.49
N SER A 69 -8.32 -7.28 64.65
CA SER A 69 -8.93 -6.04 65.13
C SER A 69 -10.24 -5.77 64.38
N SER A 70 -11.32 -5.88 65.14
CA SER A 70 -12.71 -5.59 64.81
C SER A 70 -12.99 -4.09 64.77
N ARG A 71 -13.51 -3.57 63.65
CA ARG A 71 -14.44 -2.42 63.61
C ARG A 71 -15.39 -2.54 62.40
N PRO A 72 -16.70 -2.31 62.54
CA PRO A 72 -17.65 -2.35 61.43
C PRO A 72 -17.66 -1.00 60.71
N SER A 73 -17.45 -1.00 59.40
CA SER A 73 -17.68 0.16 58.53
C SER A 73 -18.81 -0.18 57.58
N THR A 74 -19.96 0.42 57.84
CA THR A 74 -21.10 0.52 56.92
C THR A 74 -20.68 1.28 55.67
N ARG A 75 -20.34 0.57 54.60
CA ARG A 75 -20.24 1.15 53.25
C ARG A 75 -21.57 1.03 52.53
N GLN A 76 -22.28 2.15 52.49
CA GLN A 76 -23.38 2.44 51.58
C GLN A 76 -22.89 2.19 50.14
N ARG A 77 -23.50 1.22 49.45
CA ARG A 77 -23.24 0.97 48.02
C ARG A 77 -23.99 2.05 47.23
N TYR A 78 -23.26 2.95 46.59
CA TYR A 78 -23.81 3.76 45.50
C TYR A 78 -24.01 2.85 44.27
N PRO A 79 -25.15 2.92 43.58
CA PRO A 79 -25.32 2.18 42.34
C PRO A 79 -24.35 2.75 41.29
N HIS A 80 -23.49 1.88 40.75
CA HIS A 80 -22.72 2.19 39.55
C HIS A 80 -23.72 2.48 38.40
N PRO A 81 -23.52 3.54 37.60
CA PRO A 81 -24.32 3.73 36.40
C PRO A 81 -24.10 2.52 35.49
N SER A 82 -25.20 1.85 35.15
CA SER A 82 -25.23 0.76 34.19
C SER A 82 -24.64 1.25 32.88
N VAL A 83 -23.40 0.85 32.59
CA VAL A 83 -22.84 0.94 31.25
C VAL A 83 -23.74 0.06 30.40
N MET A 84 -24.62 0.68 29.62
CA MET A 84 -25.36 -0.02 28.58
C MET A 84 -24.30 -0.64 27.67
N SER A 85 -24.10 -1.96 27.80
CA SER A 85 -23.26 -2.71 26.88
C SER A 85 -23.90 -2.54 25.51
N SER A 86 -23.24 -1.77 24.65
CA SER A 86 -23.60 -1.73 23.23
C SER A 86 -23.69 -3.18 22.72
N PRO A 87 -24.68 -3.52 21.88
CA PRO A 87 -24.80 -4.87 21.35
C PRO A 87 -23.49 -5.24 20.67
N ILE A 88 -22.89 -6.35 21.12
CA ILE A 88 -21.69 -6.91 20.52
C ILE A 88 -22.09 -7.42 19.14
N PHE A 89 -21.97 -6.57 18.12
CA PHE A 89 -21.99 -7.02 16.74
C PHE A 89 -20.81 -7.99 16.59
N PRO A 90 -21.02 -9.25 16.14
CA PRO A 90 -19.90 -10.11 15.81
C PRO A 90 -19.08 -9.38 14.75
N ARG A 91 -17.82 -9.04 15.06
CA ARG A 91 -16.93 -8.34 14.13
C ARG A 91 -16.78 -9.20 12.88
N LYS A 92 -17.38 -8.77 11.77
CA LYS A 92 -17.54 -9.57 10.54
C LYS A 92 -16.28 -9.62 9.67
N ILE A 93 -15.28 -8.78 9.93
CA ILE A 93 -14.09 -8.66 9.08
C ILE A 93 -12.98 -9.60 9.58
N PRO A 94 -12.52 -10.57 8.76
CA PRO A 94 -11.35 -11.36 9.07
C PRO A 94 -10.08 -10.51 9.15
N TYR A 95 -9.07 -11.01 9.85
CA TYR A 95 -7.74 -10.40 9.91
C TYR A 95 -6.71 -11.36 9.33
N VAL A 96 -5.71 -10.81 8.65
CA VAL A 96 -4.62 -11.59 8.06
C VAL A 96 -3.28 -10.94 8.36
N ARG A 97 -2.20 -11.74 8.32
CA ARG A 97 -0.85 -11.21 8.43
C ARG A 97 -0.50 -10.42 7.16
N LEU A 98 0.24 -9.33 7.35
CA LEU A 98 0.82 -8.58 6.24
C LEU A 98 2.17 -9.21 5.87
N GLY A 99 2.15 -10.02 4.82
CA GLY A 99 3.29 -10.88 4.44
C GLY A 99 3.63 -11.85 5.57
N GLN A 100 4.92 -12.07 5.79
CA GLN A 100 5.46 -12.91 6.87
C GLN A 100 5.68 -12.14 8.19
N SER A 101 5.33 -10.85 8.24
CA SER A 101 5.50 -10.04 9.45
C SER A 101 4.55 -10.47 10.58
N GLY A 102 4.83 -9.95 11.78
CA GLY A 102 3.93 -10.09 12.93
C GLY A 102 2.69 -9.20 12.87
N LEU A 103 2.68 -8.19 11.99
CA LEU A 103 1.58 -7.25 11.85
C LEU A 103 0.37 -7.94 11.21
N LYS A 104 -0.80 -7.79 11.82
CA LYS A 104 -2.08 -8.20 11.25
C LYS A 104 -2.86 -6.96 10.81
N VAL A 105 -3.55 -7.08 9.69
CA VAL A 105 -4.42 -6.05 9.13
C VAL A 105 -5.82 -6.60 8.92
N SER A 106 -6.82 -5.73 8.90
CA SER A 106 -8.16 -6.12 8.47
C SER A 106 -8.11 -6.57 7.00
N ARG A 107 -8.84 -7.63 6.66
CA ARG A 107 -8.85 -8.24 5.32
C ARG A 107 -9.33 -7.28 4.21
N ILE A 108 -9.91 -6.15 4.61
CA ILE A 108 -10.16 -4.96 3.80
C ILE A 108 -9.53 -3.76 4.51
N ILE A 109 -8.83 -2.91 3.78
CA ILE A 109 -8.23 -1.67 4.28
C ILE A 109 -9.09 -0.50 3.80
N LEU A 110 -9.39 0.46 4.68
CA LEU A 110 -10.03 1.71 4.28
C LEU A 110 -8.96 2.70 3.80
N GLY A 111 -9.02 3.09 2.53
CA GLY A 111 -8.22 4.17 1.96
C GLY A 111 -8.86 5.53 2.21
N CYS A 112 -8.08 6.47 2.73
CA CYS A 112 -8.53 7.79 3.16
C CYS A 112 -8.31 8.91 2.12
N MET A 113 -7.87 8.58 0.90
CA MET A 113 -7.67 9.58 -0.17
C MET A 113 -8.95 10.39 -0.48
N SER A 114 -10.12 9.81 -0.21
CA SER A 114 -11.42 10.46 -0.40
C SER A 114 -11.81 11.43 0.73
N TYR A 115 -10.98 11.64 1.75
CA TYR A 115 -11.30 12.45 2.93
C TYR A 115 -10.30 13.60 3.07
N GLY A 116 -10.79 14.82 3.28
CA GLY A 116 -9.96 16.02 3.37
C GLY A 116 -10.75 17.28 3.06
N SER A 117 -10.41 17.96 1.97
CA SER A 117 -11.11 19.12 1.44
C SER A 117 -11.51 18.90 -0.02
N SER A 118 -12.76 19.23 -0.33
CA SER A 118 -13.32 19.28 -1.68
C SER A 118 -12.67 20.34 -2.59
N GLU A 119 -11.91 21.29 -2.04
CA GLU A 119 -11.10 22.25 -2.80
C GLU A 119 -9.91 21.56 -3.49
N TRP A 120 -9.40 20.47 -2.92
CA TRP A 120 -8.32 19.71 -3.55
C TRP A 120 -8.82 18.94 -4.77
N MET A 121 -9.95 18.24 -4.62
CA MET A 121 -10.70 17.60 -5.68
C MET A 121 -12.18 17.58 -5.29
N ASN A 122 -13.07 17.99 -6.19
CA ASN A 122 -14.51 18.19 -5.90
C ASN A 122 -15.29 16.94 -5.44
N TRP A 123 -14.71 15.74 -5.57
CA TRP A 123 -15.31 14.48 -5.14
C TRP A 123 -14.84 14.04 -3.75
N VAL A 124 -13.86 14.72 -3.16
CA VAL A 124 -13.39 14.48 -1.79
C VAL A 124 -14.45 14.92 -0.81
N LEU A 125 -14.64 14.13 0.23
CA LEU A 125 -15.53 14.44 1.33
C LEU A 125 -14.79 15.32 2.34
N ASP A 126 -15.46 16.37 2.78
CA ASP A 126 -14.96 17.25 3.82
C ASP A 126 -14.93 16.54 5.19
N GLU A 127 -14.22 17.16 6.13
CA GLU A 127 -13.87 16.58 7.43
C GLU A 127 -15.02 15.86 8.15
N GLU A 128 -16.19 16.49 8.28
CA GLU A 128 -17.32 15.90 9.01
C GLU A 128 -17.76 14.56 8.41
N GLU A 129 -17.89 14.51 7.08
CA GLU A 129 -18.28 13.30 6.36
C GLU A 129 -17.17 12.25 6.36
N GLY A 130 -15.90 12.67 6.24
CA GLY A 130 -14.75 11.78 6.36
C GLY A 130 -14.70 11.07 7.71
N ILE A 131 -14.92 11.80 8.80
CA ILE A 131 -14.97 11.25 10.17
C ILE A 131 -16.10 10.21 10.29
N LYS A 132 -17.30 10.50 9.76
CA LYS A 132 -18.43 9.55 9.73
C LYS A 132 -18.06 8.25 9.00
N HIS A 133 -17.36 8.33 7.88
CA HIS A 133 -16.92 7.14 7.12
C HIS A 133 -15.90 6.30 7.89
N ILE A 134 -14.91 6.93 8.52
CA ILE A 134 -13.90 6.24 9.33
C ILE A 134 -14.58 5.51 10.49
N LYS A 135 -15.55 6.16 11.16
CA LYS A 135 -16.33 5.53 12.23
C LYS A 135 -17.14 4.33 11.74
N ALA A 136 -17.84 4.47 10.61
CA ALA A 136 -18.62 3.38 10.05
C ALA A 136 -17.74 2.17 9.66
N ALA A 137 -16.56 2.42 9.08
CA ALA A 137 -15.60 1.36 8.77
C ALA A 137 -15.11 0.66 10.04
N TYR A 138 -14.77 1.42 11.07
CA TYR A 138 -14.37 0.87 12.37
C TYR A 138 -15.47 0.02 13.02
N ASP A 139 -16.70 0.53 13.05
CA ASP A 139 -17.86 -0.19 13.60
C ASP A 139 -18.14 -1.50 12.85
N ALA A 140 -17.84 -1.53 11.55
CA ALA A 140 -17.96 -2.74 10.74
C ALA A 140 -16.83 -3.76 10.99
N GLY A 141 -15.73 -3.36 11.64
CA GLY A 141 -14.58 -4.20 11.97
C GLY A 141 -13.31 -3.91 11.17
N ILE A 142 -13.30 -2.90 10.30
CA ILE A 142 -12.08 -2.44 9.62
C ILE A 142 -11.22 -1.68 10.64
N GLN A 143 -9.99 -2.14 10.84
CA GLN A 143 -9.05 -1.52 11.79
C GLN A 143 -7.81 -0.98 11.10
N THR A 144 -7.68 -1.18 9.79
CA THR A 144 -6.53 -0.72 9.02
C THR A 144 -6.92 0.42 8.10
N PHE A 145 -6.23 1.55 8.25
CA PHE A 145 -6.50 2.80 7.55
C PHE A 145 -5.25 3.23 6.77
N ASP A 146 -5.40 3.47 5.47
CA ASP A 146 -4.33 3.92 4.58
C ASP A 146 -4.55 5.38 4.16
N THR A 147 -3.61 6.25 4.48
CA THR A 147 -3.57 7.64 4.01
C THR A 147 -2.21 7.93 3.37
N ALA A 148 -1.90 9.19 3.04
CA ALA A 148 -0.60 9.63 2.57
C ALA A 148 -0.39 11.09 2.96
N ASN A 149 0.88 11.50 3.13
CA ASN A 149 1.24 12.88 3.42
C ASN A 149 0.57 13.88 2.45
N VAL A 150 0.48 13.54 1.17
CA VAL A 150 0.00 14.43 0.11
C VAL A 150 -1.52 14.41 -0.11
N TYR A 151 -2.25 13.45 0.46
CA TYR A 151 -3.68 13.34 0.20
C TYR A 151 -4.41 14.57 0.75
N SER A 152 -5.10 15.28 -0.13
CA SER A 152 -5.71 16.57 0.17
C SER A 152 -4.74 17.56 0.82
N ALA A 153 -3.50 17.64 0.30
CA ALA A 153 -2.42 18.47 0.84
C ALA A 153 -2.21 18.28 2.36
N GLY A 154 -2.27 17.03 2.83
CA GLY A 154 -2.11 16.66 4.23
C GLY A 154 -3.40 16.63 5.05
N LEU A 155 -4.51 17.18 4.54
CA LEU A 155 -5.78 17.20 5.28
C LEU A 155 -6.35 15.79 5.51
N SER A 156 -6.06 14.81 4.66
CA SER A 156 -6.49 13.43 4.90
C SER A 156 -5.92 12.85 6.19
N GLU A 157 -4.65 13.13 6.51
CA GLU A 157 -4.03 12.73 7.78
C GLU A 157 -4.68 13.46 8.97
N VAL A 158 -5.01 14.75 8.81
CA VAL A 158 -5.71 15.54 9.83
C VAL A 158 -7.09 14.95 10.13
N VAL A 159 -7.87 14.61 9.10
CA VAL A 159 -9.20 14.01 9.25
C VAL A 159 -9.10 12.66 9.94
N LEU A 160 -8.13 11.80 9.57
CA LEU A 160 -7.92 10.52 10.21
C LEU A 160 -7.53 10.66 11.69
N GLY A 161 -6.59 11.56 12.00
CA GLY A 161 -6.19 11.83 13.38
C GLY A 161 -7.34 12.34 14.26
N LYS A 162 -8.14 13.28 13.73
CA LYS A 162 -9.35 13.77 14.39
C LYS A 162 -10.37 12.65 14.60
N ALA A 163 -10.60 11.79 13.63
CA ALA A 163 -11.53 10.65 13.77
C ALA A 163 -11.08 9.69 14.87
N ILE A 164 -9.78 9.33 14.91
CA ILE A 164 -9.19 8.47 15.96
C ILE A 164 -9.44 9.08 17.34
N LYS A 165 -9.13 10.37 17.50
CA LYS A 165 -9.29 11.08 18.78
C LYS A 165 -10.74 11.26 19.18
N GLN A 166 -11.60 11.70 18.26
CA GLN A 166 -13.01 11.97 18.51
C GLN A 166 -13.80 10.71 18.89
N HIS A 167 -13.47 9.57 18.27
CA HIS A 167 -14.12 8.30 18.55
C HIS A 167 -13.37 7.44 19.56
N ASN A 168 -12.28 7.95 20.14
CA ASN A 168 -11.45 7.26 21.11
C ASN A 168 -11.05 5.84 20.63
N LEU A 169 -10.61 5.73 19.38
CA LEU A 169 -10.20 4.45 18.80
C LEU A 169 -8.92 3.97 19.51
N PRO A 170 -8.89 2.75 20.07
CA PRO A 170 -7.72 2.26 20.80
C PRO A 170 -6.51 2.14 19.87
N ARG A 171 -5.41 2.80 20.22
CA ARG A 171 -4.23 2.92 19.35
C ARG A 171 -3.54 1.57 19.10
N ASP A 172 -3.57 0.67 20.08
CA ASP A 172 -3.04 -0.69 20.01
C ASP A 172 -3.93 -1.65 19.22
N GLU A 173 -5.18 -1.27 18.95
CA GLU A 173 -6.14 -2.04 18.16
C GLU A 173 -6.06 -1.71 16.66
N ILE A 174 -5.80 -0.45 16.31
CA ILE A 174 -5.81 0.02 14.91
C ILE A 174 -4.42 0.00 14.27
N VAL A 175 -4.40 -0.12 12.94
CA VAL A 175 -3.21 0.00 12.10
C VAL A 175 -3.34 1.23 11.22
N VAL A 176 -2.49 2.23 11.46
CA VAL A 176 -2.44 3.47 10.69
C VAL A 176 -1.23 3.46 9.76
N MET A 177 -1.52 3.53 8.47
CA MET A 177 -0.52 3.53 7.42
C MET A 177 -0.51 4.89 6.73
N THR A 178 0.68 5.44 6.47
CA THR A 178 0.85 6.64 5.65
C THR A 178 2.00 6.47 4.67
N LYS A 179 2.23 7.48 3.83
CA LYS A 179 3.22 7.46 2.76
C LYS A 179 4.05 8.74 2.75
N VAL A 180 5.29 8.61 2.32
CA VAL A 180 6.22 9.70 2.05
C VAL A 180 6.70 9.63 0.61
N TYR A 181 6.67 10.77 -0.09
CA TYR A 181 7.30 11.00 -1.40
C TYR A 181 6.93 12.38 -1.94
N ALA A 182 5.63 12.66 -2.01
CA ALA A 182 5.12 13.83 -2.72
C ALA A 182 5.05 15.04 -1.79
N LEU A 183 5.12 16.21 -2.42
CA LEU A 183 5.06 17.50 -1.73
C LEU A 183 3.71 17.72 -1.03
N VAL A 184 3.79 18.16 0.23
CA VAL A 184 2.69 18.84 0.93
C VAL A 184 2.94 20.35 0.84
N THR A 185 2.02 21.10 0.23
CA THR A 185 2.15 22.55 0.06
C THR A 185 2.10 23.29 1.41
N ARG A 186 2.72 24.48 1.49
CA ARG A 186 2.72 25.29 2.72
C ARG A 186 1.33 25.81 3.05
N THR A 187 0.54 26.10 2.03
CA THR A 187 -0.83 26.59 2.18
C THR A 187 -1.85 25.62 1.56
N PRO A 188 -2.98 25.36 2.25
CA PRO A 188 -4.12 24.67 1.65
C PRO A 188 -4.60 25.40 0.39
N GLY A 189 -4.94 24.64 -0.66
CA GLY A 189 -5.42 25.20 -1.94
C GLY A 189 -4.32 25.75 -2.86
N GLU A 190 -3.06 25.79 -2.42
CA GLU A 190 -1.93 26.15 -3.29
C GLU A 190 -1.82 25.18 -4.48
N THR A 191 -1.54 25.73 -5.67
CA THR A 191 -1.31 24.92 -6.86
C THR A 191 -0.13 23.98 -6.63
N SER A 192 -0.32 22.72 -6.99
CA SER A 192 0.74 21.72 -7.02
C SER A 192 0.74 21.01 -8.37
N ARG A 193 1.67 20.05 -8.55
CA ARG A 193 1.68 19.16 -9.71
C ARG A 193 0.39 18.37 -9.93
N PHE A 194 -0.45 18.23 -8.90
CA PHE A 194 -1.77 17.58 -9.02
C PHE A 194 -2.77 18.42 -9.79
N GLN A 195 -2.72 19.76 -9.64
CA GLN A 195 -3.59 20.69 -10.36
C GLN A 195 -2.98 21.11 -11.70
N ASN A 196 -1.65 21.26 -11.76
CA ASN A 196 -0.93 21.65 -12.97
C ASN A 196 0.31 20.76 -13.17
N PRO A 197 0.31 19.82 -14.12
CA PRO A 197 1.44 18.93 -14.37
C PRO A 197 2.75 19.63 -14.76
N ASN A 198 2.67 20.88 -15.23
CA ASN A 198 3.84 21.69 -15.58
C ASN A 198 4.41 22.45 -14.38
N TRP A 199 3.72 22.44 -13.23
CA TRP A 199 4.19 23.07 -12.01
C TRP A 199 5.37 22.27 -11.43
N LYS A 200 6.48 22.96 -11.17
CA LYS A 200 7.73 22.37 -10.67
C LYS A 200 7.96 22.76 -9.21
N GLU A 201 8.11 21.77 -8.35
CA GLU A 201 8.36 21.93 -6.91
C GLU A 201 9.55 22.87 -6.65
N ASP A 202 10.68 22.60 -7.29
CA ASP A 202 11.95 23.29 -7.03
C ASP A 202 11.89 24.78 -7.41
N GLU A 203 11.25 25.10 -8.53
CA GLU A 203 11.04 26.49 -9.00
C GLU A 203 10.15 27.30 -8.05
N ASN A 204 9.33 26.62 -7.23
CA ASN A 204 8.43 27.22 -6.25
C ASN A 204 8.99 27.12 -4.81
N GLY A 205 10.30 26.88 -4.68
CA GLY A 205 11.01 26.87 -3.41
C GLY A 205 10.77 25.62 -2.58
N TYR A 206 10.32 24.52 -3.18
CA TYR A 206 10.10 23.22 -2.54
C TYR A 206 11.22 22.20 -2.83
N VAL A 207 12.47 22.65 -2.80
CA VAL A 207 13.66 21.88 -3.25
C VAL A 207 13.90 20.57 -2.46
N ASN A 208 13.53 20.52 -1.18
CA ASN A 208 13.80 19.35 -0.31
C ASN A 208 12.54 18.80 0.35
N GLN A 209 11.37 19.14 -0.21
CA GLN A 209 10.06 18.83 0.36
C GLN A 209 9.34 17.72 -0.42
N HIS A 210 10.08 16.97 -1.25
CA HIS A 210 9.62 15.78 -1.98
C HIS A 210 10.76 14.77 -2.13
N GLY A 211 10.47 13.60 -2.71
CA GLY A 211 11.40 12.49 -2.91
C GLY A 211 11.55 11.59 -1.68
N LEU A 212 12.65 10.84 -1.62
CA LEU A 212 13.01 9.91 -0.56
C LEU A 212 14.39 10.21 0.04
N SER A 213 14.87 11.45 -0.09
CA SER A 213 16.06 11.91 0.62
C SER A 213 15.90 11.75 2.13
N ARG A 214 17.02 11.55 2.84
CA ARG A 214 17.01 11.44 4.29
C ARG A 214 16.32 12.65 4.95
N LYS A 215 16.61 13.85 4.45
CA LYS A 215 16.03 15.09 4.97
C LYS A 215 14.50 15.07 4.84
N HIS A 216 13.98 14.70 3.67
CA HIS A 216 12.54 14.67 3.46
C HIS A 216 11.85 13.57 4.26
N ILE A 217 12.44 12.36 4.34
CA ILE A 217 11.87 11.25 5.12
C ILE A 217 11.67 11.65 6.59
N PHE A 218 12.70 12.17 7.25
CA PHE A 218 12.61 12.55 8.66
C PHE A 218 11.59 13.65 8.91
N GLU A 219 11.60 14.71 8.09
CA GLU A 219 10.66 15.83 8.26
C GLU A 219 9.23 15.44 7.91
N SER A 220 9.02 14.69 6.83
CA SER A 220 7.68 14.23 6.45
C SER A 220 7.09 13.28 7.50
N VAL A 221 7.89 12.41 8.12
CA VAL A 221 7.42 11.53 9.20
C VAL A 221 6.93 12.36 10.40
N LYS A 222 7.71 13.36 10.84
CA LYS A 222 7.28 14.24 11.94
C LYS A 222 6.00 15.00 11.61
N HIS A 223 5.93 15.62 10.43
CA HIS A 223 4.73 16.35 10.02
C HIS A 223 3.51 15.44 9.87
N SER A 224 3.69 14.20 9.40
CA SER A 224 2.60 13.20 9.35
C SER A 224 2.13 12.82 10.75
N LEU A 225 3.04 12.59 11.70
CA LEU A 225 2.69 12.30 13.11
C LEU A 225 1.92 13.48 13.74
N GLU A 226 2.34 14.72 13.48
CA GLU A 226 1.64 15.92 13.94
C GLU A 226 0.22 16.02 13.38
N ARG A 227 0.04 15.83 12.06
CA ARG A 227 -1.28 15.86 11.42
C ARG A 227 -2.18 14.71 11.92
N LEU A 228 -1.62 13.52 12.04
CA LEU A 228 -2.32 12.33 12.56
C LEU A 228 -2.60 12.43 14.07
N GLN A 229 -1.89 13.30 14.80
CA GLN A 229 -1.93 13.38 16.26
C GLN A 229 -1.56 12.04 16.93
N LEU A 230 -0.53 11.37 16.41
CA LEU A 230 -0.06 10.06 16.87
C LEU A 230 1.42 10.09 17.25
N ASP A 231 1.82 9.22 18.18
CA ASP A 231 3.22 9.07 18.57
C ASP A 231 4.04 8.19 17.62
N TYR A 232 3.36 7.33 16.84
CA TYR A 232 4.00 6.45 15.88
C TYR A 232 3.07 6.06 14.71
N ILE A 233 3.68 5.75 13.57
CA ILE A 233 3.06 5.17 12.38
C ILE A 233 3.28 3.64 12.42
N ASP A 234 2.25 2.84 12.14
CA ASP A 234 2.41 1.38 12.06
C ASP A 234 3.19 1.00 10.81
N LEU A 235 2.81 1.56 9.66
CA LEU A 235 3.44 1.26 8.38
C LEU A 235 3.68 2.54 7.57
N LEU A 236 4.95 2.90 7.39
CA LEU A 236 5.36 3.98 6.49
C LEU A 236 5.69 3.39 5.12
N GLN A 237 5.03 3.87 4.08
CA GLN A 237 5.27 3.41 2.71
C GLN A 237 6.05 4.47 1.93
N CYS A 238 7.10 4.05 1.22
CA CYS A 238 7.61 4.85 0.11
C CYS A 238 6.51 4.95 -0.94
N HIS A 239 5.99 6.16 -1.19
CA HIS A 239 4.84 6.29 -2.09
C HIS A 239 5.21 5.93 -3.54
N ARG A 240 6.46 6.20 -3.95
CA ARG A 240 7.03 5.85 -5.26
C ARG A 240 8.51 5.53 -5.11
N PHE A 241 9.11 4.95 -6.14
CA PHE A 241 10.57 4.92 -6.26
C PHE A 241 11.11 6.32 -6.53
N ASP A 242 12.23 6.66 -5.91
CA ASP A 242 12.93 7.93 -6.13
C ASP A 242 14.18 7.67 -6.98
N TYR A 243 14.26 8.32 -8.13
CA TYR A 243 15.40 8.20 -9.06
C TYR A 243 16.56 9.15 -8.72
N ASP A 244 16.30 10.17 -7.91
CA ASP A 244 17.27 11.22 -7.57
C ASP A 244 17.99 10.92 -6.24
N THR A 245 17.41 10.07 -5.39
CA THR A 245 18.03 9.63 -4.12
C THR A 245 18.61 8.21 -4.23
N PRO A 246 19.89 7.99 -3.91
CA PRO A 246 20.48 6.65 -3.88
C PRO A 246 19.74 5.68 -2.95
N ILE A 247 19.56 4.43 -3.37
CA ILE A 247 18.93 3.35 -2.57
C ILE A 247 19.55 3.25 -1.17
N ALA A 248 20.88 3.39 -1.09
CA ALA A 248 21.62 3.32 0.17
C ALA A 248 21.15 4.37 1.19
N GLU A 249 20.97 5.62 0.75
CA GLU A 249 20.52 6.70 1.62
C GLU A 249 19.06 6.48 2.03
N THR A 250 18.19 6.17 1.07
CA THR A 250 16.76 5.90 1.31
C THR A 250 16.58 4.79 2.34
N MET A 251 17.21 3.63 2.14
CA MET A 251 17.06 2.49 3.04
C MET A 251 17.65 2.75 4.43
N GLN A 252 18.76 3.50 4.53
CA GLN A 252 19.30 3.89 5.82
C GLN A 252 18.35 4.86 6.55
N ALA A 253 17.79 5.85 5.86
CA ALA A 253 16.85 6.79 6.46
C ALA A 253 15.57 6.10 6.96
N LEU A 254 15.01 5.17 6.16
CA LEU A 254 13.87 4.36 6.56
C LEU A 254 14.16 3.46 7.76
N HIS A 255 15.35 2.85 7.80
CA HIS A 255 15.78 2.07 8.96
C HIS A 255 15.88 2.95 10.20
N ASP A 256 16.46 4.14 10.09
CA ASP A 256 16.69 5.02 11.22
C ASP A 256 15.39 5.56 11.83
N VAL A 257 14.36 5.88 11.02
CA VAL A 257 13.05 6.29 11.57
C VAL A 257 12.32 5.12 12.27
N VAL A 258 12.58 3.88 11.87
CA VAL A 258 12.12 2.68 12.58
C VAL A 258 12.88 2.53 13.90
N LYS A 259 14.20 2.65 13.88
CA LYS A 259 15.05 2.59 15.10
C LYS A 259 14.73 3.69 16.10
N ALA A 260 14.36 4.89 15.62
CA ALA A 260 13.94 6.01 16.44
C ALA A 260 12.54 5.80 17.06
N GLY A 261 11.78 4.79 16.62
CA GLY A 261 10.45 4.49 17.14
C GLY A 261 9.33 5.35 16.57
N TYR A 262 9.59 6.17 15.54
CA TYR A 262 8.55 6.92 14.83
C TYR A 262 7.70 6.02 13.94
N VAL A 263 8.28 4.91 13.46
CA VAL A 263 7.65 3.95 12.55
C VAL A 263 7.86 2.53 13.09
N ARG A 264 6.87 1.64 12.93
CA ARG A 264 7.00 0.22 13.31
C ARG A 264 7.47 -0.66 12.15
N TYR A 265 6.89 -0.47 10.97
CA TYR A 265 7.18 -1.22 9.76
C TYR A 265 7.29 -0.29 8.55
N ILE A 266 7.99 -0.75 7.51
CA ILE A 266 8.09 -0.02 6.25
C ILE A 266 7.56 -0.85 5.08
N GLY A 267 7.07 -0.15 4.06
CA GLY A 267 6.57 -0.72 2.82
C GLY A 267 6.98 0.10 1.60
N MET A 268 6.71 -0.44 0.42
CA MET A 268 6.89 0.25 -0.87
C MET A 268 5.53 0.40 -1.56
N SER A 269 5.39 1.37 -2.46
CA SER A 269 4.24 1.52 -3.34
C SER A 269 4.70 1.85 -4.74
N SER A 270 4.10 1.18 -5.73
CA SER A 270 4.25 1.45 -7.17
C SER A 270 5.68 1.73 -7.63
N CYS A 271 6.46 0.66 -7.81
CA CYS A 271 7.77 0.70 -8.47
C CYS A 271 7.95 -0.55 -9.35
N TYR A 272 9.00 -0.57 -10.17
CA TYR A 272 9.33 -1.77 -10.94
C TYR A 272 9.79 -2.91 -10.02
N ALA A 273 9.54 -4.17 -10.42
CA ALA A 273 9.96 -5.35 -9.65
C ALA A 273 11.47 -5.36 -9.38
N TRP A 274 12.30 -4.97 -10.37
CA TRP A 274 13.74 -4.90 -10.19
C TRP A 274 14.16 -3.83 -9.17
N GLN A 275 13.45 -2.69 -9.10
CA GLN A 275 13.70 -1.64 -8.12
C GLN A 275 13.37 -2.12 -6.71
N PHE A 276 12.20 -2.76 -6.56
CA PHE A 276 11.81 -3.38 -5.30
C PHE A 276 12.85 -4.42 -4.84
N CYS A 277 13.24 -5.35 -5.72
CA CYS A 277 14.25 -6.36 -5.43
C CYS A 277 15.60 -5.74 -5.04
N ALA A 278 16.02 -4.67 -5.70
CA ALA A 278 17.27 -3.97 -5.39
C ALA A 278 17.24 -3.36 -3.98
N MET A 279 16.18 -2.64 -3.63
CA MET A 279 16.02 -2.03 -2.30
C MET A 279 15.87 -3.09 -1.19
N GLN A 280 15.07 -4.12 -1.46
CA GLN A 280 14.85 -5.23 -0.53
C GLN A 280 16.15 -5.99 -0.26
N SER A 281 16.89 -6.33 -1.31
CA SER A 281 18.18 -7.02 -1.21
C SER A 281 19.21 -6.17 -0.48
N TYR A 282 19.27 -4.87 -0.78
CA TYR A 282 20.17 -3.94 -0.10
C TYR A 282 19.91 -3.95 1.41
N ALA A 283 18.65 -3.85 1.83
CA ALA A 283 18.31 -3.87 3.25
C ALA A 283 18.72 -5.19 3.94
N ILE A 284 18.42 -6.33 3.32
CA ILE A 284 18.77 -7.65 3.87
C ILE A 284 20.29 -7.79 4.00
N GLN A 285 21.05 -7.44 2.96
CA GLN A 285 22.51 -7.59 2.93
C GLN A 285 23.23 -6.69 3.94
N HIS A 286 22.66 -5.53 4.26
CA HIS A 286 23.24 -4.55 5.18
C HIS A 286 22.61 -4.59 6.58
N GLY A 287 21.75 -5.58 6.87
CA GLY A 287 21.09 -5.71 8.18
C GLY A 287 20.13 -4.55 8.51
N LEU A 288 19.60 -3.87 7.49
CA LEU A 288 18.62 -2.80 7.64
C LEU A 288 17.20 -3.36 7.71
N THR A 289 16.21 -2.51 8.00
CA THR A 289 14.81 -2.91 8.05
C THR A 289 14.32 -3.25 6.64
N PRO A 290 13.83 -4.48 6.37
CA PRO A 290 13.25 -4.85 5.08
C PRO A 290 11.80 -4.35 4.94
N PHE A 291 11.29 -4.26 3.71
CA PHE A 291 9.87 -4.00 3.50
C PHE A 291 9.03 -5.22 3.86
N ILE A 292 7.88 -4.99 4.49
CA ILE A 292 6.89 -6.03 4.79
C ILE A 292 5.68 -6.02 3.84
N SER A 293 5.51 -4.93 3.09
CA SER A 293 4.39 -4.75 2.18
C SER A 293 4.76 -4.05 0.88
N MET A 294 3.98 -4.34 -0.16
CA MET A 294 3.93 -3.58 -1.40
C MET A 294 2.50 -3.13 -1.69
N GLN A 295 2.30 -1.83 -1.90
CA GLN A 295 1.03 -1.25 -2.32
C GLN A 295 0.98 -1.14 -3.85
N ASN A 296 0.47 -2.21 -4.46
CA ASN A 296 0.45 -2.43 -5.91
C ASN A 296 -0.72 -1.75 -6.62
N HIS A 297 -0.53 -1.40 -7.89
CA HIS A 297 -1.67 -1.08 -8.76
C HIS A 297 -2.20 -2.38 -9.36
N TYR A 298 -3.34 -2.87 -8.84
CA TYR A 298 -3.85 -4.17 -9.28
C TYR A 298 -5.38 -4.19 -9.23
N SER A 299 -6.00 -4.76 -10.25
CA SER A 299 -7.44 -4.98 -10.37
C SER A 299 -7.70 -6.05 -11.44
N LEU A 300 -8.94 -6.53 -11.56
CA LEU A 300 -9.27 -7.53 -12.56
C LEU A 300 -8.94 -7.08 -14.00
N ILE A 301 -9.03 -5.77 -14.27
CA ILE A 301 -8.73 -5.16 -15.59
C ILE A 301 -7.36 -4.47 -15.64
N TYR A 302 -6.48 -4.71 -14.66
CA TYR A 302 -5.09 -4.27 -14.68
C TYR A 302 -4.23 -5.18 -13.80
N ARG A 303 -3.49 -6.09 -14.45
CA ARG A 303 -2.81 -7.25 -13.83
C ARG A 303 -1.32 -7.29 -14.11
N GLU A 304 -0.72 -6.16 -14.45
CA GLU A 304 0.70 -6.04 -14.81
C GLU A 304 1.65 -6.56 -13.72
N GLU A 305 1.25 -6.44 -12.46
CA GLU A 305 1.99 -6.88 -11.28
C GLU A 305 2.18 -8.42 -11.21
N GLU A 306 1.34 -9.20 -11.92
CA GLU A 306 1.43 -10.66 -11.95
C GLU A 306 2.68 -11.17 -12.68
N ARG A 307 3.26 -10.36 -13.59
CA ARG A 307 4.42 -10.79 -14.40
C ARG A 307 5.65 -11.10 -13.55
N GLU A 308 5.98 -10.19 -12.63
CA GLU A 308 7.26 -10.23 -11.91
C GLU A 308 7.10 -9.84 -10.43
N MET A 309 6.38 -8.74 -10.16
CA MET A 309 6.29 -8.18 -8.81
C MET A 309 5.68 -9.19 -7.84
N MET A 310 4.53 -9.78 -8.15
CA MET A 310 3.88 -10.74 -7.26
C MET A 310 4.74 -11.97 -6.98
N GLY A 311 5.52 -12.44 -7.97
CA GLY A 311 6.51 -13.50 -7.78
C GLY A 311 7.61 -13.08 -6.81
N ALA A 312 8.15 -11.86 -6.98
CA ALA A 312 9.15 -11.30 -6.07
C ALA A 312 8.59 -11.15 -4.64
N LEU A 313 7.37 -10.65 -4.47
CA LEU A 313 6.74 -10.52 -3.16
C LEU A 313 6.60 -11.88 -2.46
N LYS A 314 6.18 -12.92 -3.18
CA LYS A 314 6.13 -14.30 -2.65
C LYS A 314 7.51 -14.77 -2.20
N HIS A 315 8.54 -14.54 -3.01
CA HIS A 315 9.91 -14.94 -2.72
C HIS A 315 10.43 -14.30 -1.41
N TYR A 316 10.20 -12.99 -1.23
CA TYR A 316 10.65 -12.27 -0.03
C TYR A 316 9.71 -12.37 1.18
N GLY A 317 8.55 -13.02 1.04
CA GLY A 317 7.55 -13.08 2.11
C GLY A 317 6.86 -11.73 2.39
N VAL A 318 6.71 -10.89 1.37
CA VAL A 318 6.14 -9.54 1.46
C VAL A 318 4.67 -9.56 1.04
N GLY A 319 3.80 -8.88 1.81
CA GLY A 319 2.37 -8.86 1.53
C GLY A 319 1.97 -7.82 0.49
N SER A 320 1.06 -8.18 -0.42
CA SER A 320 0.47 -7.21 -1.36
C SER A 320 -0.78 -6.55 -0.76
N ILE A 321 -0.87 -5.22 -0.87
CA ILE A 321 -2.04 -4.43 -0.44
C ILE A 321 -2.50 -3.53 -1.60
N PRO A 322 -3.22 -4.09 -2.60
CA PRO A 322 -3.54 -3.37 -3.83
C PRO A 322 -4.35 -2.09 -3.63
N TRP A 323 -3.99 -1.04 -4.38
CA TRP A 323 -4.79 0.18 -4.53
C TRP A 323 -5.59 0.19 -5.86
N SER A 324 -6.69 0.95 -5.88
CA SER A 324 -7.68 0.95 -6.98
C SER A 324 -8.21 -0.45 -7.37
N PRO A 325 -8.65 -1.28 -6.41
CA PRO A 325 -9.08 -2.64 -6.70
C PRO A 325 -10.29 -2.73 -7.64
N LEU A 326 -11.08 -1.66 -7.70
CA LEU A 326 -12.27 -1.52 -8.56
C LEU A 326 -12.00 -0.67 -9.81
N ALA A 327 -10.74 -0.46 -10.17
CA ALA A 327 -10.32 0.32 -11.34
C ALA A 327 -11.01 1.69 -11.41
N ARG A 328 -11.00 2.42 -10.28
CA ARG A 328 -11.68 3.72 -10.12
C ARG A 328 -13.19 3.71 -10.38
N GLY A 329 -13.84 2.56 -10.21
CA GLY A 329 -15.30 2.40 -10.33
C GLY A 329 -15.76 1.78 -11.65
N LEU A 330 -14.86 1.49 -12.59
CA LEU A 330 -15.21 0.82 -13.85
C LEU A 330 -15.72 -0.61 -13.61
N LEU A 331 -15.19 -1.29 -12.59
CA LEU A 331 -15.59 -2.66 -12.21
C LEU A 331 -16.89 -2.71 -11.38
N THR A 332 -17.57 -1.59 -11.17
CA THR A 332 -18.78 -1.55 -10.32
C THR A 332 -20.07 -1.38 -11.13
N ARG A 333 -20.00 -1.40 -12.46
CA ARG A 333 -21.14 -1.12 -13.34
C ARG A 333 -20.93 -1.72 -14.75
N PRO A 334 -22.01 -1.93 -15.52
CA PRO A 334 -21.91 -2.30 -16.93
C PRO A 334 -21.14 -1.24 -17.75
N VAL A 335 -20.47 -1.67 -18.82
CA VAL A 335 -19.63 -0.81 -19.68
C VAL A 335 -20.41 0.40 -20.22
N ASP A 336 -21.66 0.20 -20.62
CA ASP A 336 -22.50 1.24 -21.23
C ASP A 336 -23.15 2.18 -20.22
N LYS A 337 -23.03 1.90 -18.91
CA LYS A 337 -23.67 2.69 -17.86
C LYS A 337 -22.72 3.79 -17.36
N LYS A 338 -23.16 5.04 -17.49
CA LYS A 338 -22.48 6.18 -16.87
C LYS A 338 -22.56 6.10 -15.34
N SER A 339 -21.50 6.55 -14.65
CA SER A 339 -21.51 6.62 -13.19
C SER A 339 -22.37 7.79 -12.70
N ASP A 340 -23.11 7.57 -11.61
CA ASP A 340 -23.78 8.64 -10.86
C ASP A 340 -22.82 9.39 -9.89
N SER A 341 -21.50 9.22 -10.05
CA SER A 341 -20.49 9.76 -9.13
C SER A 341 -19.71 10.87 -9.82
N SER A 342 -19.57 12.01 -9.15
CA SER A 342 -18.74 13.13 -9.63
C SER A 342 -17.30 12.72 -9.91
N ARG A 343 -16.76 11.76 -9.14
CA ARG A 343 -15.39 11.26 -9.32
C ARG A 343 -15.12 10.73 -10.73
N ASP A 344 -16.11 10.10 -11.36
CA ASP A 344 -15.94 9.51 -12.70
C ASP A 344 -15.70 10.56 -13.78
N THR A 345 -16.24 11.77 -13.59
CA THR A 345 -16.16 12.87 -14.57
C THR A 345 -15.08 13.89 -14.25
N SER A 346 -14.65 14.00 -12.98
CA SER A 346 -13.73 15.05 -12.54
C SER A 346 -12.36 14.56 -12.04
N ASP A 347 -12.16 13.25 -11.82
CA ASP A 347 -10.87 12.71 -11.42
C ASP A 347 -9.91 12.64 -12.62
N PRO A 348 -8.80 13.41 -12.64
CA PRO A 348 -7.86 13.40 -13.76
C PRO A 348 -7.25 12.01 -14.01
N GLY A 349 -7.22 11.16 -12.98
CA GLY A 349 -6.80 9.77 -13.11
C GLY A 349 -7.79 8.88 -13.85
N VAL A 350 -9.10 9.16 -13.80
CA VAL A 350 -10.09 8.41 -14.58
C VAL A 350 -9.86 8.69 -16.07
N VAL A 351 -9.76 9.95 -16.48
CA VAL A 351 -9.48 10.29 -17.89
C VAL A 351 -8.17 9.67 -18.38
N ARG A 352 -7.11 9.71 -17.55
CA ARG A 352 -5.80 9.14 -17.89
C ARG A 352 -5.80 7.61 -17.99
N PHE A 353 -6.54 6.92 -17.13
CA PHE A 353 -6.45 5.46 -17.01
C PHE A 353 -7.58 4.71 -17.73
N THR A 354 -8.75 5.31 -17.96
CA THR A 354 -9.91 4.60 -18.54
C THR A 354 -9.59 3.96 -19.88
N LYS A 355 -8.91 4.67 -20.80
CA LYS A 355 -8.54 4.10 -22.10
C LYS A 355 -7.67 2.84 -21.94
N ALA A 356 -6.71 2.87 -21.02
CA ALA A 356 -5.85 1.73 -20.75
C ALA A 356 -6.59 0.59 -20.03
N TYR A 357 -7.52 0.91 -19.11
CA TYR A 357 -8.35 -0.09 -18.45
C TYR A 357 -9.31 -0.80 -19.40
N LEU A 358 -9.92 -0.09 -20.36
CA LEU A 358 -10.89 -0.66 -21.30
C LEU A 358 -10.21 -1.45 -22.42
N GLY A 359 -9.02 -1.05 -22.86
CA GLY A 359 -8.23 -1.82 -23.82
C GLY A 359 -7.74 -3.17 -23.28
N GLY A 360 -7.27 -4.05 -24.17
CA GLY A 360 -6.67 -5.34 -23.81
C GLY A 360 -7.62 -6.29 -23.08
N GLY A 361 -8.84 -6.46 -23.61
CA GLY A 361 -9.89 -7.31 -23.04
C GLY A 361 -10.61 -6.74 -21.82
N GLY A 362 -10.42 -5.45 -21.52
CA GLY A 362 -11.00 -4.79 -20.35
C GLY A 362 -12.53 -4.70 -20.38
N GLU A 363 -13.09 -4.31 -21.53
CA GLU A 363 -14.55 -4.24 -21.72
C GLU A 363 -15.21 -5.62 -21.62
N GLU A 364 -14.62 -6.62 -22.25
CA GLU A 364 -15.09 -8.00 -22.20
C GLU A 364 -15.03 -8.54 -20.77
N THR A 365 -13.96 -8.22 -20.04
CA THR A 365 -13.83 -8.59 -18.63
C THR A 365 -14.94 -7.96 -17.78
N ILE A 366 -15.29 -6.69 -18.01
CA ILE A 366 -16.41 -6.04 -17.29
C ILE A 366 -17.74 -6.74 -17.59
N LYS A 367 -17.99 -7.14 -18.85
CA LYS A 367 -19.19 -7.91 -19.23
C LYS A 367 -19.25 -9.25 -18.49
N ARG A 368 -18.11 -9.96 -18.38
CA ARG A 368 -18.00 -11.21 -17.62
C ARG A 368 -18.27 -11.02 -16.12
N VAL A 369 -17.78 -9.92 -15.54
CA VAL A 369 -18.10 -9.54 -14.15
C VAL A 369 -19.59 -9.33 -13.99
N GLU A 370 -20.25 -8.62 -14.91
CA GLU A 370 -21.69 -8.38 -14.86
C GLU A 370 -22.48 -9.70 -14.92
N GLU A 371 -22.17 -10.57 -15.89
CA GLU A 371 -22.82 -11.87 -16.06
C GLU A 371 -22.70 -12.74 -14.81
N LEU A 372 -21.48 -12.87 -14.27
CA LEU A 372 -21.24 -13.70 -13.11
C LEU A 372 -21.82 -13.10 -11.83
N ALA A 373 -21.81 -11.77 -11.68
CA ALA A 373 -22.39 -11.09 -10.53
C ALA A 373 -23.92 -11.32 -10.46
N LYS A 374 -24.60 -11.26 -11.61
CA LYS A 374 -26.03 -11.62 -11.72
C LYS A 374 -26.27 -13.07 -11.32
N LYS A 375 -25.45 -14.01 -11.83
CA LYS A 375 -25.57 -15.44 -11.53
C LYS A 375 -25.39 -15.74 -10.03
N LYS A 376 -24.49 -15.03 -9.36
CA LYS A 376 -24.19 -15.19 -7.93
C LYS A 376 -25.03 -14.29 -7.00
N ASN A 377 -25.93 -13.50 -7.56
CA ASN A 377 -26.78 -12.54 -6.82
C ASN A 377 -25.96 -11.60 -5.91
N CYS A 378 -24.88 -11.03 -6.45
CA CYS A 378 -24.04 -10.06 -5.77
C CYS A 378 -23.79 -8.82 -6.65
N THR A 379 -23.24 -7.75 -6.08
CA THR A 379 -22.86 -6.58 -6.89
C THR A 379 -21.58 -6.85 -7.68
N MET A 380 -21.40 -6.16 -8.82
CA MET A 380 -20.14 -6.24 -9.60
C MET A 380 -18.93 -5.80 -8.76
N ALA A 381 -19.14 -4.84 -7.86
CA ALA A 381 -18.13 -4.35 -6.93
C ALA A 381 -17.70 -5.45 -5.95
N GLN A 382 -18.68 -6.14 -5.34
CA GLN A 382 -18.41 -7.26 -4.45
C GLN A 382 -17.69 -8.41 -5.18
N LEU A 383 -18.14 -8.78 -6.39
CA LEU A 383 -17.52 -9.85 -7.17
C LEU A 383 -16.06 -9.54 -7.52
N SER A 384 -15.80 -8.31 -7.99
CA SER A 384 -14.46 -7.87 -8.38
C SER A 384 -13.50 -7.81 -7.19
N LEU A 385 -14.00 -7.36 -6.03
CA LEU A 385 -13.22 -7.35 -4.80
C LEU A 385 -12.99 -8.78 -4.28
N ALA A 386 -13.99 -9.65 -4.36
CA ALA A 386 -13.89 -11.06 -3.99
C ALA A 386 -12.83 -11.78 -4.82
N TRP A 387 -12.80 -11.57 -6.14
CA TRP A 387 -11.74 -12.10 -7.01
C TRP A 387 -10.34 -11.75 -6.49
N MET A 388 -10.12 -10.49 -6.12
CA MET A 388 -8.83 -10.06 -5.59
C MET A 388 -8.51 -10.70 -4.24
N LEU A 389 -9.52 -10.87 -3.39
CA LEU A 389 -9.39 -11.55 -2.09
C LEU A 389 -9.09 -13.05 -2.22
N HIS A 390 -9.30 -13.68 -3.38
CA HIS A 390 -8.88 -15.06 -3.65
C HIS A 390 -7.42 -15.17 -4.09
N LYS A 391 -6.75 -14.06 -4.43
CA LYS A 391 -5.33 -14.06 -4.78
C LYS A 391 -4.48 -14.28 -3.52
N ASP A 392 -3.66 -15.32 -3.54
CA ASP A 392 -2.86 -15.79 -2.40
C ASP A 392 -1.87 -14.72 -1.87
N ILE A 393 -1.26 -13.94 -2.76
CA ILE A 393 -0.30 -12.90 -2.41
C ILE A 393 -0.95 -11.62 -1.87
N VAL A 394 -2.23 -11.40 -2.17
CA VAL A 394 -2.96 -10.23 -1.68
C VAL A 394 -3.29 -10.45 -0.21
N SER A 395 -2.77 -9.57 0.65
CA SER A 395 -3.05 -9.50 2.09
C SER A 395 -4.30 -8.67 2.40
N ALA A 396 -4.50 -7.53 1.76
CA ALA A 396 -5.79 -6.82 1.87
C ALA A 396 -5.89 -5.72 0.80
N PRO A 397 -6.96 -5.70 -0.02
CA PRO A 397 -7.21 -4.59 -0.92
C PRO A 397 -7.57 -3.31 -0.16
N ILE A 398 -7.12 -2.17 -0.68
CA ILE A 398 -7.45 -0.84 -0.18
C ILE A 398 -8.65 -0.31 -0.95
N ILE A 399 -9.80 -0.24 -0.27
CA ILE A 399 -11.03 0.31 -0.83
C ILE A 399 -11.13 1.80 -0.57
N GLY A 400 -11.76 2.53 -1.49
CA GLY A 400 -12.10 3.95 -1.30
C GLY A 400 -13.53 4.19 -1.74
N THR A 401 -14.27 4.95 -0.96
CA THR A 401 -15.67 5.28 -1.24
C THR A 401 -16.02 6.65 -0.68
N THR A 402 -16.98 7.30 -1.33
CA THR A 402 -17.59 8.57 -0.90
C THR A 402 -19.04 8.37 -0.46
N SER A 403 -19.46 7.11 -0.24
CA SER A 403 -20.80 6.73 0.19
C SER A 403 -20.71 5.63 1.25
N LEU A 404 -21.43 5.82 2.36
CA LEU A 404 -21.54 4.85 3.46
C LEU A 404 -22.27 3.57 3.05
N GLU A 405 -23.28 3.69 2.18
CA GLU A 405 -24.00 2.53 1.63
C GLU A 405 -23.04 1.67 0.81
N LYS A 406 -22.25 2.28 -0.08
CA LYS A 406 -21.23 1.58 -0.86
C LYS A 406 -20.13 0.99 0.02
N LEU A 407 -19.72 1.68 1.09
CA LEU A 407 -18.77 1.13 2.07
C LEU A 407 -19.28 -0.19 2.65
N THR A 408 -20.56 -0.20 3.04
CA THR A 408 -21.22 -1.36 3.63
C THR A 408 -21.40 -2.48 2.60
N ASP A 409 -21.81 -2.15 1.38
CA ASP A 409 -21.97 -3.11 0.27
C ASP A 409 -20.67 -3.87 -0.01
N LEU A 410 -19.53 -3.17 -0.06
CA LEU A 410 -18.23 -3.77 -0.38
C LEU A 410 -17.81 -4.88 0.60
N LEU A 411 -18.31 -4.85 1.83
CA LEU A 411 -18.00 -5.89 2.83
C LEU A 411 -18.59 -7.25 2.45
N GLY A 412 -19.66 -7.28 1.64
CA GLY A 412 -20.24 -8.51 1.12
C GLY A 412 -19.27 -9.33 0.26
N ALA A 413 -18.19 -8.71 -0.25
CA ALA A 413 -17.15 -9.41 -0.99
C ALA A 413 -16.45 -10.52 -0.19
N LEU A 414 -16.43 -10.43 1.15
CA LEU A 414 -15.79 -11.41 2.03
C LEU A 414 -16.51 -12.77 2.04
N GLU A 415 -17.82 -12.76 1.74
CA GLU A 415 -18.68 -13.94 1.76
C GLU A 415 -18.75 -14.65 0.41
N ILE A 416 -18.33 -13.99 -0.67
CA ILE A 416 -18.36 -14.56 -2.01
C ILE A 416 -17.24 -15.59 -2.14
N LYS A 417 -17.58 -16.79 -2.63
CA LYS A 417 -16.63 -17.82 -3.04
C LYS A 417 -16.59 -17.92 -4.55
N LEU A 418 -15.39 -17.96 -5.10
CA LEU A 418 -15.14 -18.18 -6.52
C LEU A 418 -14.41 -19.51 -6.69
N ASP A 419 -14.94 -20.37 -7.54
CA ASP A 419 -14.26 -21.61 -7.91
C ASP A 419 -13.19 -21.37 -8.99
N VAL A 420 -12.46 -22.42 -9.35
CA VAL A 420 -11.34 -22.34 -10.31
C VAL A 420 -11.83 -21.94 -11.70
N ASP A 421 -13.01 -22.40 -12.11
CA ASP A 421 -13.56 -22.12 -13.44
C ASP A 421 -14.09 -20.69 -13.50
N GLU A 422 -14.73 -20.20 -12.44
CA GLU A 422 -15.16 -18.81 -12.29
C GLU A 422 -13.97 -17.85 -12.28
N MET A 423 -12.90 -18.18 -11.54
CA MET A 423 -11.65 -17.40 -11.56
C MET A 423 -11.03 -17.36 -12.95
N LYS A 424 -10.92 -18.51 -13.63
CA LYS A 424 -10.41 -18.60 -15.00
C LYS A 424 -11.27 -17.79 -15.97
N TYR A 425 -12.59 -17.89 -15.87
CA TYR A 425 -13.54 -17.17 -16.70
C TYR A 425 -13.39 -15.64 -16.53
N LEU A 426 -13.15 -15.14 -15.32
CA LEU A 426 -12.90 -13.71 -15.13
C LEU A 426 -11.54 -13.25 -15.71
N GLU A 427 -10.59 -14.16 -15.88
CA GLU A 427 -9.18 -13.84 -16.13
C GLU A 427 -8.70 -14.08 -17.55
N GLU A 428 -9.26 -15.06 -18.27
CA GLU A 428 -8.67 -15.61 -19.51
C GLU A 428 -8.67 -14.64 -20.70
N LEU A 429 -9.44 -13.54 -20.64
CA LEU A 429 -9.46 -12.51 -21.67
C LEU A 429 -8.48 -11.37 -21.40
N TYR A 430 -7.71 -11.43 -20.31
CA TYR A 430 -6.76 -10.38 -19.99
C TYR A 430 -5.60 -10.37 -20.99
N GLU A 431 -5.37 -9.22 -21.63
CA GLU A 431 -4.19 -8.98 -22.46
C GLU A 431 -3.24 -7.97 -21.80
N PRO A 432 -1.93 -8.04 -22.11
CA PRO A 432 -0.95 -7.08 -21.63
C PRO A 432 -1.33 -5.60 -21.85
N LYS A 433 -1.12 -4.77 -20.84
CA LYS A 433 -1.44 -3.34 -20.87
C LYS A 433 -0.19 -2.47 -20.74
N PRO A 434 -0.22 -1.23 -21.27
CA PRO A 434 0.79 -0.24 -20.94
C PRO A 434 0.87 -0.04 -19.42
N LEU A 435 2.09 0.19 -18.92
CA LEU A 435 2.28 0.41 -17.49
C LEU A 435 1.65 1.73 -17.04
N LEU A 436 0.88 1.64 -15.97
CA LEU A 436 0.20 2.71 -15.28
C LEU A 436 0.69 2.77 -13.83
N GLY A 437 0.64 3.97 -13.23
CA GLY A 437 0.87 4.13 -11.79
C GLY A 437 2.34 4.03 -11.33
N VAL A 438 3.24 3.49 -12.15
CA VAL A 438 4.70 3.63 -12.01
C VAL A 438 5.08 4.96 -12.64
N MET A 439 5.53 5.92 -11.82
CA MET A 439 6.07 7.20 -12.29
C MET A 439 7.39 7.43 -11.58
#